data_AF-A0A495J222-F1
#
_entry.id   AF-A0A495J222-F1
#
_cell.length_a   1.000
_cell.length_b   1.000
_cell.length_c   1.000
_cell.angle_alpha   90.00
_cell.angle_beta   90.00
_cell.angle_gamma   90.00
#
_symmetry.space_group_name_H-M   'P 1'
#
loop_
_entity.id
_entity.type
_entity.pdbx_description
1 polymer ?
#
loop_
_entity_poly.entity_id
_entity_poly.type
_entity_poly.pdbx_seq_one_letter_code
_entity_poly.pdbx_strand_id
1 'polypeptide(L)'
;MKHIRFLVLFISILTTGCFISDSLMNDFKQINVSLEKSNKFIRLRNGEAMYAVLHKADKQTYLRADTLAKLNAETCDYIDSLKSSMERYDPKGDNINIPHEFLVNTFKGIWLQQKIANVYTYAHAIMPNSGKVVSKDTLEYELHLTTVDTAWTRKYFGSIPTTVAICSLSKTENNCLKLEEKVLAYLKKGTINKLT
;
A
#
# COMPACT_ATOMS: atom_id res chain seq x y z
N MET A 1 -7.86 4.80 15.43
CA MET A 1 -7.00 5.89 15.92
C MET A 1 -5.75 6.16 15.06
N LYS A 2 -4.89 5.18 14.71
CA LYS A 2 -3.65 5.45 13.95
C LYS A 2 -3.84 5.95 12.50
N HIS A 3 -4.86 5.46 11.78
CA HIS A 3 -5.14 5.90 10.39
C HIS A 3 -5.61 7.35 10.31
N ILE A 4 -6.42 7.80 11.27
CA ILE A 4 -6.90 9.18 11.35
C ILE A 4 -5.72 10.12 11.61
N ARG A 5 -4.78 9.73 12.49
CA ARG A 5 -3.57 10.51 12.74
C ARG A 5 -2.69 10.64 11.49
N PHE A 6 -2.42 9.55 10.77
CA PHE A 6 -1.65 9.62 9.51
C PHE A 6 -2.34 10.53 8.48
N LEU A 7 -3.65 10.35 8.28
CA LEU A 7 -4.41 11.14 7.30
C LEU A 7 -4.40 12.64 7.66
N VAL A 8 -4.61 13.00 8.93
CA VAL A 8 -4.58 14.38 9.39
C VAL A 8 -3.20 14.99 9.17
N LEU A 9 -2.13 14.30 9.58
CA LEU A 9 -0.75 14.79 9.40
C LEU A 9 -0.38 14.92 7.91
N PHE A 10 -0.81 13.97 7.08
CA PHE A 10 -0.55 13.99 5.65
C PHE A 10 -1.28 15.13 4.94
N ILE A 11 -2.56 15.36 5.28
CA ILE A 11 -3.33 16.50 4.78
C ILE A 11 -2.71 17.82 5.22
N SER A 12 -2.24 17.92 6.47
CA SER A 12 -1.54 19.12 6.96
C SER A 12 -0.30 19.45 6.13
N ILE A 13 0.46 18.46 5.68
CA ILE A 13 1.63 18.67 4.81
C ILE A 13 1.20 19.15 3.42
N LEU A 14 0.18 18.52 2.83
CA LEU A 14 -0.30 18.88 1.50
C LEU A 14 -0.88 20.31 1.44
N THR A 15 -1.41 20.83 2.56
CA THR A 15 -2.03 22.17 2.60
C THR A 15 -1.12 23.29 3.08
N THR A 16 -0.07 23.00 3.86
CA THR A 16 0.81 24.04 4.45
C THR A 16 2.11 24.29 3.67
N GLY A 17 2.44 23.43 2.71
CA GLY A 17 3.27 23.78 1.56
C GLY A 17 4.77 24.06 1.78
N CYS A 18 5.33 24.26 2.99
CA CYS A 18 6.80 24.46 3.06
C CYS A 18 7.56 24.33 4.39
N PHE A 19 6.94 24.05 5.56
CA PHE A 19 7.74 23.89 6.79
C PHE A 19 7.26 22.73 7.64
N ILE A 20 7.98 21.61 7.58
CA ILE A 20 7.79 20.46 8.47
C ILE A 20 8.74 20.63 9.65
N SER A 21 8.18 20.79 10.84
CA SER A 21 8.97 20.87 12.07
C SER A 21 9.65 19.54 12.37
N ASP A 22 10.76 19.57 13.11
CA ASP A 22 11.44 18.35 13.57
C ASP A 22 10.50 17.43 14.37
N SER A 23 9.56 18.01 15.13
CA SER A 23 8.52 17.27 15.83
C SER A 23 7.64 16.47 14.86
N LEU A 24 7.14 17.13 13.80
CA LEU A 24 6.31 16.47 12.80
C LEU A 24 7.09 15.40 12.04
N MET A 25 8.37 15.67 11.74
CA MET A 25 9.26 14.69 11.11
C MET A 25 9.43 13.43 11.97
N ASN A 26 9.61 13.61 13.28
CA ASN A 26 9.72 12.51 14.24
C ASN A 26 8.42 11.71 14.34
N ASP A 27 7.27 12.36 14.27
CA ASP A 27 5.97 11.66 14.22
C ASP A 27 5.87 10.74 13.00
N PHE A 28 6.28 11.21 11.81
CA PHE A 28 6.31 10.36 10.61
C PHE A 28 7.29 9.19 10.75
N LYS A 29 8.47 9.39 11.36
CA LYS A 29 9.41 8.29 11.65
C LYS A 29 8.78 7.24 12.57
N GLN A 30 8.11 7.66 13.63
CA GLN A 30 7.43 6.74 14.56
C GLN A 30 6.27 6.00 13.90
N ILE A 31 5.47 6.69 13.09
CA ILE A 31 4.38 6.08 12.32
C ILE A 31 4.98 5.05 11.35
N ASN A 32 6.05 5.39 10.64
CA ASN A 32 6.72 4.47 9.72
C ASN A 32 7.20 3.20 10.44
N VAL A 33 7.88 3.33 11.58
CA VAL A 33 8.27 2.16 12.40
C VAL A 33 7.07 1.30 12.80
N SER A 34 5.96 1.93 13.19
CA SER A 34 4.73 1.20 13.51
C SER A 34 4.11 0.51 12.30
N LEU A 35 4.19 1.10 11.10
CA LEU A 35 3.70 0.53 9.85
C LEU A 35 4.57 -0.65 9.44
N GLU A 36 5.89 -0.52 9.44
CA GLU A 36 6.84 -1.59 9.14
C GLU A 36 6.63 -2.82 10.03
N LYS A 37 6.46 -2.62 11.34
CA LYS A 37 6.13 -3.70 12.26
C LYS A 37 4.79 -4.36 11.92
N SER A 38 3.79 -3.55 11.57
CA SER A 38 2.47 -4.06 11.16
C SER A 38 2.55 -4.84 9.85
N ASN A 39 3.35 -4.38 8.88
CA ASN A 39 3.50 -5.01 7.57
C ASN A 39 4.11 -6.40 7.73
N LYS A 40 5.19 -6.52 8.52
CA LYS A 40 5.81 -7.81 8.85
C LYS A 40 4.80 -8.79 9.48
N PHE A 41 4.01 -8.33 10.44
CA PHE A 41 3.00 -9.17 11.09
C PHE A 41 1.88 -9.62 10.14
N ILE A 42 1.39 -8.73 9.27
CA ILE A 42 0.35 -9.07 8.30
C ILE A 42 0.89 -10.02 7.22
N ARG A 43 2.12 -9.81 6.72
CA ARG A 43 2.78 -10.75 5.78
C ARG A 43 2.80 -12.17 6.34
N LEU A 44 3.17 -12.35 7.61
CA LEU A 44 3.16 -13.66 8.27
C LEU A 44 1.76 -14.27 8.32
N ARG A 45 0.75 -13.49 8.74
CA ARG A 45 -0.64 -13.96 8.81
C ARG A 45 -1.24 -14.30 7.45
N ASN A 46 -0.89 -13.54 6.41
CA ASN A 46 -1.29 -13.85 5.04
C ASN A 46 -0.67 -15.18 4.58
N GLY A 47 0.59 -15.45 4.93
CA GLY A 47 1.23 -16.75 4.69
C GLY A 47 0.49 -17.92 5.36
N GLU A 48 0.10 -17.77 6.62
CA GLU A 48 -0.71 -18.78 7.34
C GLU A 48 -2.09 -18.98 6.70
N ALA A 49 -2.74 -17.90 6.29
CA ALA A 49 -4.04 -17.96 5.61
C ALA A 49 -3.93 -18.62 4.23
N MET A 50 -2.86 -18.34 3.49
CA MET A 50 -2.56 -18.93 2.19
C MET A 50 -2.33 -20.45 2.31
N TYR A 51 -1.60 -20.88 3.34
CA TYR A 51 -1.45 -22.30 3.66
C TYR A 51 -2.82 -22.97 3.90
N ALA A 52 -3.71 -22.32 4.66
CA ALA A 52 -5.06 -22.87 4.87
C ALA A 52 -5.89 -22.96 3.57
N VAL A 53 -5.73 -22.01 2.63
CA VAL A 53 -6.39 -22.06 1.32
C VAL A 53 -5.84 -23.20 0.48
N LEU A 54 -4.52 -23.40 0.43
CA LEU A 54 -3.86 -24.48 -0.31
C LEU A 54 -4.42 -25.87 0.04
N HIS A 55 -4.70 -26.13 1.32
CA HIS A 55 -5.12 -27.46 1.78
C HIS A 55 -6.62 -27.71 1.78
N LYS A 56 -7.45 -26.67 1.69
CA LYS A 56 -8.91 -26.79 1.87
C LYS A 56 -9.72 -26.35 0.66
N ALA A 57 -9.14 -25.55 -0.24
CA ALA A 57 -9.87 -24.96 -1.34
C ALA A 57 -9.77 -25.78 -2.63
N ASP A 58 -10.74 -25.57 -3.52
CA ASP A 58 -10.67 -26.08 -4.88
C ASP A 58 -9.52 -25.40 -5.68
N LYS A 59 -9.07 -26.04 -6.76
CA LYS A 59 -7.97 -25.57 -7.60
C LYS A 59 -8.16 -24.13 -8.09
N GLN A 60 -9.39 -23.74 -8.45
CA GLN A 60 -9.67 -22.40 -8.96
C GLN A 60 -9.56 -21.34 -7.86
N THR A 61 -10.05 -21.65 -6.67
CA THR A 61 -9.92 -20.79 -5.49
C THR A 61 -8.46 -20.62 -5.08
N TYR A 62 -7.68 -21.71 -5.08
CA TYR A 62 -6.24 -21.64 -4.82
C TYR A 62 -5.49 -20.78 -5.84
N LEU A 63 -5.72 -20.98 -7.14
CA LEU A 63 -5.05 -20.19 -8.19
C LEU A 63 -5.33 -18.69 -8.08
N ARG A 64 -6.55 -18.31 -7.68
CA ARG A 64 -6.91 -16.91 -7.41
C ARG A 64 -6.15 -16.36 -6.21
N ALA A 65 -6.06 -17.10 -5.11
CA ALA A 65 -5.30 -16.69 -3.94
C ALA A 65 -3.80 -16.54 -4.26
N ASP A 66 -3.22 -17.50 -4.97
CA ASP A 66 -1.81 -17.52 -5.36
C ASP A 66 -1.45 -16.35 -6.28
N THR A 67 -2.30 -16.06 -7.28
CA THR A 67 -2.08 -14.94 -8.18
C THR A 67 -2.11 -13.61 -7.43
N LEU A 68 -3.06 -13.42 -6.50
CA LEU A 68 -3.11 -12.22 -5.68
C LEU A 68 -1.87 -12.07 -4.78
N ALA A 69 -1.46 -13.17 -4.13
CA ALA A 69 -0.27 -13.18 -3.25
C ALA A 69 1.00 -12.80 -4.03
N LYS A 70 1.17 -13.33 -5.26
CA LYS A 70 2.28 -12.97 -6.15
C LYS A 70 2.26 -11.49 -6.55
N LEU A 71 1.13 -10.97 -7.01
CA LEU A 71 0.98 -9.55 -7.35
C LEU A 71 1.30 -8.64 -6.15
N ASN A 72 0.83 -9.04 -4.96
CA ASN A 72 1.09 -8.28 -3.75
C ASN A 72 2.56 -8.34 -3.32
N ALA A 73 3.21 -9.50 -3.39
CA ALA A 73 4.63 -9.67 -3.11
C ALA A 73 5.47 -8.79 -4.04
N GLU A 74 5.25 -8.86 -5.36
CA GLU A 74 5.94 -8.02 -6.34
C GLU A 74 5.74 -6.52 -6.10
N THR A 75 4.56 -6.12 -5.61
CA THR A 75 4.27 -4.72 -5.28
C THR A 75 5.01 -4.29 -4.02
N CYS A 76 5.01 -5.13 -2.99
CA CYS A 76 5.71 -4.88 -1.73
C CYS A 76 7.23 -4.80 -1.94
N ASP A 77 7.81 -5.72 -2.71
CA ASP A 77 9.25 -5.73 -3.01
C ASP A 77 9.67 -4.48 -3.80
N TYR A 78 8.81 -4.04 -4.72
CA TYR A 78 9.04 -2.79 -5.44
C TYR A 78 8.98 -1.56 -4.52
N ILE A 79 8.00 -1.51 -3.60
CA ILE A 79 7.94 -0.48 -2.57
C ILE A 79 9.18 -0.48 -1.68
N ASP A 80 9.65 -1.65 -1.23
CA ASP A 80 10.84 -1.79 -0.39
C ASP A 80 12.11 -1.27 -1.12
N SER A 81 12.22 -1.56 -2.42
CA SER A 81 13.29 -1.02 -3.27
C SER A 81 13.24 0.51 -3.40
N LEU A 82 12.05 1.09 -3.56
CA LEU A 82 11.88 2.55 -3.62
C LEU A 82 12.24 3.22 -2.29
N LYS A 83 11.77 2.68 -1.15
CA LYS A 83 12.12 3.17 0.20
C LYS A 83 13.63 3.13 0.41
N SER A 84 14.25 1.97 0.19
CA SER A 84 15.69 1.77 0.36
C SER A 84 16.53 2.69 -0.53
N SER A 85 16.05 2.95 -1.76
CA SER A 85 16.72 3.89 -2.66
C SER A 85 16.66 5.31 -2.10
N MET A 86 15.48 5.81 -1.74
CA MET A 86 15.34 7.18 -1.21
C MET A 86 16.12 7.38 0.09
N GLU A 87 16.11 6.41 1.02
CA GLU A 87 16.92 6.47 2.24
C GLU A 87 18.42 6.55 1.97
N ARG A 88 18.91 5.90 0.90
CA ARG A 88 20.32 5.96 0.52
C ARG A 88 20.71 7.36 0.01
N TYR A 89 19.84 8.03 -0.74
CA TYR A 89 20.11 9.35 -1.30
C TYR A 89 19.82 10.50 -0.31
N ASP A 90 18.92 10.29 0.65
CA ASP A 90 18.64 11.22 1.73
C ASP A 90 18.46 10.51 3.09
N PRO A 91 19.58 10.20 3.78
CA PRO A 91 19.55 9.52 5.07
C PRO A 91 18.93 10.35 6.20
N LYS A 92 18.92 11.68 6.08
CA LYS A 92 18.30 12.57 7.08
C LYS A 92 16.77 12.56 6.95
N GLY A 93 16.31 12.46 5.70
CA GLY A 93 14.94 12.25 5.33
C GLY A 93 14.12 13.54 5.24
N ASP A 94 14.77 14.70 5.17
CA ASP A 94 14.18 16.04 5.16
C ASP A 94 14.14 16.67 3.75
N ASN A 95 14.81 16.08 2.76
CA ASN A 95 14.88 16.62 1.41
C ASN A 95 13.56 16.40 0.65
N ILE A 96 12.96 17.49 0.18
CA ILE A 96 11.69 17.49 -0.57
C ILE A 96 11.86 17.14 -2.06
N ASN A 97 13.07 17.27 -2.59
CA ASN A 97 13.34 17.05 -4.01
C ASN A 97 13.53 15.55 -4.31
N ILE A 98 14.03 14.76 -3.37
CA ILE A 98 14.32 13.34 -3.60
C ILE A 98 13.07 12.55 -4.01
N PRO A 99 11.92 12.64 -3.29
CA PRO A 99 10.72 11.93 -3.73
C PRO A 99 10.21 12.40 -5.09
N HIS A 100 10.32 13.70 -5.37
CA HIS A 100 9.94 14.27 -6.65
C HIS A 100 10.79 13.71 -7.80
N GLU A 101 12.11 13.74 -7.65
CA GLU A 101 13.05 13.20 -8.63
C GLU A 101 12.89 11.69 -8.81
N PHE A 102 12.61 10.95 -7.73
CA PHE A 102 12.47 9.50 -7.80
C PHE A 102 11.13 9.04 -8.36
N LEU A 103 10.02 9.66 -7.97
CA LEU A 103 8.67 9.13 -8.23
C LEU A 103 7.88 9.96 -9.22
N VAL A 104 8.17 11.26 -9.37
CA VAL A 104 7.42 12.15 -10.27
C VAL A 104 8.12 12.30 -11.61
N ASN A 105 9.45 12.50 -11.61
CA ASN A 105 10.21 12.74 -12.84
C ASN A 105 10.76 11.47 -13.49
N THR A 106 10.36 10.29 -13.01
CA THR A 106 10.73 9.01 -13.64
C THR A 106 9.53 8.11 -13.82
N PHE A 107 9.69 7.07 -14.63
CA PHE A 107 8.68 6.02 -14.77
C PHE A 107 8.41 5.25 -13.48
N LYS A 108 9.26 5.37 -12.44
CA LYS A 108 9.12 4.57 -11.22
C LYS A 108 7.77 4.77 -10.51
N GLY A 109 7.26 6.00 -10.48
CA GLY A 109 5.96 6.28 -9.87
C GLY A 109 4.78 5.77 -10.69
N ILE A 110 4.88 5.81 -12.02
CA ILE A 110 3.88 5.19 -12.92
C ILE A 110 3.84 3.68 -12.69
N TRP A 111 5.00 3.04 -12.59
CA TRP A 111 5.10 1.60 -12.34
C TRP A 111 4.57 1.23 -10.95
N LEU A 112 4.82 2.07 -9.94
CA LEU A 112 4.24 1.92 -8.62
C LEU A 112 2.71 1.93 -8.70
N GLN A 113 2.13 2.95 -9.35
CA GLN A 113 0.70 3.10 -9.53
C GLN A 113 0.07 1.89 -10.25
N GLN A 114 0.70 1.42 -11.33
CA GLN A 114 0.24 0.24 -12.07
C GLN A 114 0.27 -1.03 -11.22
N LYS A 115 1.35 -1.28 -10.47
CA LYS A 115 1.47 -2.43 -9.58
C LYS A 115 0.38 -2.43 -8.52
N ILE A 116 0.15 -1.28 -7.89
CA ILE A 116 -0.93 -1.14 -6.90
C ILE A 116 -2.29 -1.36 -7.58
N ALA A 117 -2.58 -0.71 -8.70
CA ALA A 117 -3.83 -0.87 -9.43
C ALA A 117 -4.13 -2.33 -9.81
N ASN A 118 -3.11 -3.12 -10.18
CA ASN A 118 -3.24 -4.54 -10.49
C ASN A 118 -3.68 -5.35 -9.26
N VAL A 119 -3.09 -5.09 -8.08
CA VAL A 119 -3.49 -5.75 -6.83
C VAL A 119 -4.96 -5.46 -6.50
N TYR A 120 -5.36 -4.19 -6.56
CA TYR A 120 -6.74 -3.79 -6.26
C TYR A 120 -7.74 -4.35 -7.29
N THR A 121 -7.44 -4.23 -8.58
CA THR A 121 -8.30 -4.73 -9.66
C THR A 121 -8.51 -6.24 -9.53
N TYR A 122 -7.44 -6.99 -9.28
CA TYR A 122 -7.53 -8.44 -9.14
C TYR A 122 -8.30 -8.85 -7.87
N ALA A 123 -8.06 -8.16 -6.75
CA ALA A 123 -8.81 -8.38 -5.51
C ALA A 123 -10.31 -8.09 -5.69
N HIS A 124 -10.68 -7.03 -6.42
CA HIS A 124 -12.07 -6.71 -6.73
C HIS A 124 -12.73 -7.77 -7.63
N ALA A 125 -12.01 -8.32 -8.60
CA ALA A 125 -12.51 -9.42 -9.42
C ALA A 125 -12.80 -10.69 -8.58
N ILE A 126 -12.06 -10.91 -7.49
CA ILE A 126 -12.30 -12.02 -6.55
C ILE A 126 -13.50 -11.73 -5.63
N MET A 127 -13.68 -10.48 -5.21
CA MET A 127 -14.73 -10.06 -4.26
C MET A 127 -15.74 -9.06 -4.89
N PRO A 128 -16.52 -9.46 -5.92
CA PRO A 128 -17.32 -8.53 -6.73
C PRO A 128 -18.44 -7.79 -5.97
N ASN A 129 -18.91 -8.33 -4.83
CA ASN A 129 -19.97 -7.71 -4.00
C ASN A 129 -19.45 -7.05 -2.72
N SER A 130 -18.14 -6.86 -2.56
CA SER A 130 -17.59 -6.17 -1.41
C SER A 130 -17.64 -4.65 -1.53
N GLY A 131 -18.67 -4.08 -2.19
CA GLY A 131 -18.88 -2.65 -2.44
C GLY A 131 -18.94 -1.74 -1.20
N LYS A 132 -18.59 -2.26 -0.02
CA LYS A 132 -18.39 -1.54 1.25
C LYS A 132 -16.94 -1.57 1.76
N VAL A 133 -15.99 -2.17 1.04
CA VAL A 133 -14.61 -2.41 1.54
C VAL A 133 -13.65 -1.27 1.22
N VAL A 134 -13.96 -0.43 0.23
CA VAL A 134 -13.16 0.74 -0.14
C VAL A 134 -14.01 1.98 0.13
N SER A 135 -13.73 2.70 1.21
CA SER A 135 -14.36 4.01 1.43
C SER A 135 -13.89 4.98 0.36
N LYS A 136 -14.80 5.79 -0.19
CA LYS A 136 -14.50 6.79 -1.24
C LYS A 136 -13.31 7.73 -0.89
N ASP A 137 -13.01 7.88 0.40
CA ASP A 137 -11.96 8.77 0.91
C ASP A 137 -10.61 8.09 1.17
N THR A 138 -10.38 6.88 0.63
CA THR A 138 -9.11 6.17 0.78
C THR A 138 -8.28 6.23 -0.49
N LEU A 139 -6.95 6.23 -0.35
CA LEU A 139 -5.96 6.07 -1.45
C LEU A 139 -6.38 4.95 -2.43
N GLU A 140 -7.02 3.92 -1.88
CA GLU A 140 -7.60 2.73 -2.52
C GLU A 140 -8.70 3.05 -3.55
N TYR A 141 -9.48 4.12 -3.37
CA TYR A 141 -10.54 4.56 -4.29
C TYR A 141 -9.97 5.38 -5.47
N GLU A 142 -8.99 6.24 -5.24
CA GLU A 142 -8.36 7.05 -6.30
C GLU A 142 -7.52 6.19 -7.27
N LEU A 143 -6.93 5.10 -6.78
CA LEU A 143 -6.19 4.12 -7.60
C LEU A 143 -7.08 3.29 -8.52
N HIS A 144 -8.38 3.16 -8.21
CA HIS A 144 -9.35 2.54 -9.11
C HIS A 144 -9.67 3.42 -10.33
N LEU A 145 -9.44 4.73 -10.23
CA LEU A 145 -9.89 5.71 -11.22
C LEU A 145 -8.81 6.15 -12.22
N THR A 146 -7.54 5.81 -12.01
CA THR A 146 -6.46 6.32 -12.87
C THR A 146 -5.37 5.26 -13.10
N THR A 147 -5.41 4.60 -14.26
CA THR A 147 -4.32 3.73 -14.72
C THR A 147 -3.20 4.50 -15.42
N VAL A 148 -3.35 5.82 -15.65
CA VAL A 148 -2.40 6.63 -16.43
C VAL A 148 -2.36 8.11 -16.00
N ASP A 149 -2.51 8.42 -14.71
CA ASP A 149 -2.48 9.83 -14.26
C ASP A 149 -1.18 10.19 -13.51
N THR A 150 -0.26 10.88 -14.21
CA THR A 150 0.95 11.47 -13.61
C THR A 150 0.65 12.49 -12.52
N ALA A 151 -0.58 13.04 -12.47
CA ALA A 151 -1.01 13.92 -11.40
C ALA A 151 -1.11 13.19 -10.07
N TRP A 152 -1.35 11.87 -10.04
CA TRP A 152 -1.33 11.09 -8.80
C TRP A 152 0.05 11.13 -8.15
N THR A 153 1.09 10.76 -8.88
CA THR A 153 2.47 10.78 -8.35
C THR A 153 2.87 12.18 -7.91
N ARG A 154 2.49 13.21 -8.67
CA ARG A 154 2.80 14.61 -8.33
C ARG A 154 2.04 15.09 -7.09
N LYS A 155 0.76 14.72 -6.94
CA LYS A 155 -0.08 15.06 -5.78
C LYS A 155 0.48 14.46 -4.49
N TYR A 156 0.93 13.20 -4.54
CA TYR A 156 1.36 12.48 -3.34
C TYR A 156 2.86 12.60 -3.04
N PHE A 157 3.70 12.86 -4.04
CA PHE A 157 5.17 12.85 -3.88
C PHE A 157 5.89 14.09 -4.43
N GLY A 158 5.15 15.08 -4.97
CA GLY A 158 5.76 16.21 -5.68
C GLY A 158 6.43 17.26 -4.80
N SER A 159 6.05 17.37 -3.53
CA SER A 159 6.54 18.41 -2.61
C SER A 159 6.52 17.94 -1.15
N ILE A 160 6.97 16.71 -0.89
CA ILE A 160 7.04 16.16 0.47
C ILE A 160 8.46 15.68 0.79
N PRO A 161 8.89 15.73 2.07
CA PRO A 161 10.18 15.17 2.44
C PRO A 161 10.26 13.66 2.26
N THR A 162 11.48 13.17 2.07
CA THR A 162 11.79 11.75 1.96
C THR A 162 11.18 10.89 3.06
N THR A 163 11.25 11.30 4.32
CA THR A 163 10.64 10.55 5.45
C THR A 163 9.14 10.38 5.27
N VAL A 164 8.45 11.44 4.82
CA VAL A 164 7.01 11.43 4.61
C VAL A 164 6.66 10.55 3.41
N ALA A 165 7.47 10.62 2.34
CA ALA A 165 7.31 9.76 1.18
C ALA A 165 7.48 8.27 1.53
N ILE A 166 8.53 7.93 2.28
CA ILE A 166 8.75 6.56 2.79
C ILE A 166 7.59 6.10 3.64
N CYS A 167 7.14 6.93 4.59
CA CYS A 167 5.99 6.59 5.44
C CYS A 167 4.71 6.35 4.62
N SER A 168 4.47 7.16 3.57
CA SER A 168 3.36 6.97 2.63
C SER A 168 3.47 5.67 1.84
N LEU A 169 4.67 5.29 1.40
CA LEU A 169 4.91 4.01 0.74
C LEU A 169 4.64 2.82 1.69
N SER A 170 5.13 2.88 2.94
CA SER A 170 4.87 1.86 3.96
C SER A 170 3.39 1.73 4.30
N LYS A 171 2.66 2.85 4.26
CA LYS A 171 1.20 2.87 4.41
C LYS A 171 0.49 2.21 3.23
N THR A 172 0.94 2.46 2.01
CA THR A 172 0.43 1.81 0.79
C THR A 172 0.66 0.30 0.84
N GLU A 173 1.86 -0.14 1.22
CA GLU A 173 2.18 -1.55 1.44
C GLU A 173 1.23 -2.18 2.49
N ASN A 174 1.02 -1.49 3.62
CA ASN A 174 0.09 -1.95 4.66
C ASN A 174 -1.33 -2.17 4.14
N ASN A 175 -1.79 -1.29 3.25
CA ASN A 175 -3.12 -1.38 2.67
C ASN A 175 -3.23 -2.57 1.72
N CYS A 176 -2.23 -2.79 0.85
CA CYS A 176 -2.20 -3.94 -0.06
C CYS A 176 -2.19 -5.27 0.72
N LEU A 177 -1.38 -5.37 1.78
CA LEU A 177 -1.34 -6.53 2.67
C LEU A 177 -2.68 -6.79 3.38
N LYS A 178 -3.37 -5.74 3.84
CA LYS A 178 -4.71 -5.86 4.44
C LYS A 178 -5.77 -6.25 3.42
N LEU A 179 -5.65 -5.80 2.19
CA LEU A 179 -6.56 -6.22 1.12
C LEU A 179 -6.40 -7.71 0.84
N GLU A 180 -5.16 -8.18 0.71
CA GLU A 180 -4.87 -9.62 0.59
C GLU A 180 -5.46 -10.42 1.75
N GLU A 181 -5.25 -9.98 3.00
CA GLU A 181 -5.83 -10.63 4.19
C GLU A 181 -7.36 -10.78 4.08
N LYS A 182 -8.05 -9.71 3.66
CA LYS A 182 -9.51 -9.70 3.46
C LYS A 182 -9.93 -10.67 2.36
N VAL A 183 -9.20 -10.71 1.23
CA VAL A 183 -9.49 -11.63 0.13
C VAL A 183 -9.29 -13.08 0.55
N LEU A 184 -8.18 -13.41 1.22
CA LEU A 184 -7.92 -14.75 1.72
C LEU A 184 -9.01 -15.20 2.72
N ALA A 185 -9.44 -14.30 3.61
CA ALA A 185 -10.55 -14.57 4.52
C ALA A 185 -11.88 -14.79 3.78
N TYR A 186 -12.16 -14.03 2.71
CA TYR A 186 -13.34 -14.20 1.87
C TYR A 186 -13.34 -15.55 1.16
N LEU A 187 -12.23 -15.91 0.52
CA LEU A 187 -12.06 -17.19 -0.17
C LEU A 187 -12.24 -18.36 0.78
N LYS A 188 -11.65 -18.30 1.98
CA LYS A 188 -11.81 -19.32 3.03
C LYS A 188 -13.26 -19.54 3.44
N LYS A 189 -14.07 -18.48 3.58
CA LYS A 189 -15.51 -18.59 3.89
C LYS A 189 -16.29 -19.24 2.74
N GLY A 190 -16.00 -18.85 1.51
CA GLY A 190 -16.62 -19.44 0.31
C GLY A 190 -16.36 -20.94 0.17
N THR A 191 -15.17 -21.40 0.58
CA THR A 191 -14.82 -22.83 0.61
C THR A 191 -15.64 -23.62 1.64
N ILE A 192 -15.84 -23.08 2.84
CA ILE A 192 -16.60 -23.75 3.90
C ILE A 192 -18.06 -23.96 3.49
N ASN A 193 -18.69 -22.94 2.88
CA ASN A 193 -20.10 -23.01 2.48
C ASN A 193 -20.37 -23.97 1.30
N LYS A 194 -19.35 -24.41 0.57
CA LYS A 194 -19.50 -25.42 -0.50
C LYS A 194 -19.42 -26.86 0.02
N LEU A 195 -18.99 -27.07 1.26
CA LEU A 195 -18.79 -28.38 1.89
C LEU A 195 -19.96 -28.79 2.81
N THR A 196 -20.93 -27.90 3.01
CA THR A 196 -22.19 -28.13 3.74
C THR A 196 -23.36 -28.19 2.76
#